data_AF-A0A950WR45-F1
#
_entry.id   AF-A0A950WR45-F1
#
_cell.length_a   1.000
_cell.length_b   1.000
_cell.length_c   1.000
_cell.angle_alpha   90.00
_cell.angle_beta   90.00
_cell.angle_gamma   90.00
#
_symmetry.space_group_name_H-M   'P 1'
#
loop_
_entity.id
_entity.type
_entity.pdbx_description
1 polymer ?
#
loop_
_entity_poly.entity_id
_entity_poly.type
_entity_poly.pdbx_seq_one_letter_code
_entity_poly.pdbx_strand_id
1 'polypeptide(L)'
;MKKSRRRITRRSTLKLGAAAAALPLGHIRPARAAGRLTIGFWDHWVPAGNAVLRKQIQTWADKNKLEVKVDFITSVGYKLTPTAAAEAQARSGHDALQFGQNHYDIYTYADQLEPVDVTVKTITDEWGPFLPA
;
A
#
# COMPACT_ATOMS: atom_id res chain seq x y z
N MET A 1 29.92 35.98 43.70
CA MET A 1 29.75 34.51 43.70
C MET A 1 30.23 33.94 42.35
N LYS A 2 31.36 33.25 42.28
CA LYS A 2 31.84 32.62 41.02
C LYS A 2 31.30 31.18 40.94
N LYS A 3 30.42 30.90 39.96
CA LYS A 3 29.94 29.53 39.68
C LYS A 3 31.10 28.69 39.14
N SER A 4 31.51 27.68 39.89
CA SER A 4 32.45 26.65 39.44
C SER A 4 31.83 25.87 38.27
N ARG A 5 32.45 25.92 37.09
CA ARG A 5 32.10 25.03 35.97
C ARG A 5 32.62 23.64 36.31
N ARG A 6 31.72 22.70 36.61
CA ARG A 6 32.07 21.28 36.80
C ARG A 6 32.71 20.75 35.51
N ARG A 7 34.01 20.45 35.54
CA ARG A 7 34.70 19.74 34.45
C ARG A 7 34.14 18.32 34.37
N ILE A 8 33.60 17.97 33.21
CA ILE A 8 33.28 16.58 32.88
C ILE A 8 34.60 15.82 32.85
N THR A 9 34.73 14.81 33.70
CA THR A 9 35.91 13.95 33.80
C THR A 9 35.68 12.65 33.03
N ARG A 10 36.76 11.97 32.59
CA ARG A 10 36.67 10.64 31.95
C ARG A 10 35.90 9.63 32.80
N ARG A 11 35.93 9.76 34.13
CA ARG A 11 35.19 8.90 35.04
C ARG A 11 33.68 9.20 35.03
N SER A 12 33.28 10.46 34.88
CA SER A 12 31.87 10.81 34.70
C SER A 12 31.31 10.37 33.35
N THR A 13 32.11 10.37 32.28
CA THR A 13 31.67 9.86 30.97
C THR A 13 31.49 8.34 30.97
N LEU A 14 32.39 7.60 31.63
CA LEU A 14 32.27 6.14 31.78
C LEU A 14 31.03 5.74 32.60
N LYS A 15 30.73 6.45 33.69
CA LYS A 15 29.52 6.22 34.49
C LYS A 15 28.24 6.51 33.70
N LEU A 16 28.25 7.53 32.85
CA LEU A 16 27.09 7.87 32.01
C LEU A 16 26.87 6.83 30.90
N GLY A 17 27.94 6.33 30.28
CA GLY A 17 27.86 5.27 29.27
C GLY A 17 27.33 3.95 29.81
N ALA A 18 27.69 3.57 31.04
CA ALA A 18 27.15 2.37 31.69
C ALA A 18 25.65 2.46 31.99
N ALA A 19 25.13 3.66 32.30
CA ALA A 19 23.70 3.87 32.52
C ALA A 19 22.87 3.78 31.22
N ALA A 20 23.45 4.16 30.08
CA ALA A 20 22.78 4.04 28.78
C ALA A 20 22.59 2.58 28.32
N ALA A 21 23.49 1.68 28.75
CA ALA A 21 23.40 0.24 28.44
C ALA A 21 22.29 -0.49 29.23
N ALA A 22 21.76 0.11 30.29
CA ALA A 22 20.66 -0.43 31.09
C ALA A 22 19.29 0.10 30.64
N LEU A 23 19.23 0.98 29.63
CA LEU A 23 17.96 1.40 29.06
C LEU A 23 17.37 0.21 28.30
N PRO A 24 16.07 -0.10 28.48
CA PRO A 24 15.37 -0.95 27.54
C PRO A 24 15.31 -0.16 26.24
N LEU A 25 16.31 -0.36 25.38
CA LEU A 25 16.27 0.00 23.98
C LEU A 25 15.25 -0.94 23.35
N GLY A 26 13.97 -0.70 23.65
CA GLY A 26 12.87 -1.27 22.91
C GLY A 26 13.17 -0.98 21.46
N HIS A 27 13.13 -2.02 20.64
CA HIS A 27 13.23 -1.86 19.20
C HIS A 27 11.98 -1.08 18.78
N ILE A 28 12.04 0.25 18.85
CA ILE A 28 11.09 1.12 18.18
C ILE A 28 11.35 0.82 16.72
N ARG A 29 10.61 -0.12 16.16
CA ARG A 29 10.52 -0.28 14.72
C ARG A 29 10.07 1.10 14.26
N PRO A 30 10.91 1.88 13.54
CA PRO A 30 10.40 3.08 12.94
C PRO A 30 9.19 2.62 12.14
N ALA A 31 8.04 3.26 12.35
CA ALA A 31 6.97 3.21 11.39
C ALA A 31 7.56 3.85 10.12
N ARG A 32 8.34 3.06 9.35
CA ARG A 32 8.58 3.36 7.94
C ARG A 32 7.19 3.60 7.41
N ALA A 33 6.98 4.75 6.79
CA ALA A 33 5.75 5.03 6.08
C ALA A 33 5.48 3.81 5.20
N ALA A 34 4.56 3.01 5.70
CA ALA A 34 3.79 2.03 5.01
C ALA A 34 3.48 2.61 3.63
N GLY A 35 3.92 1.98 2.54
CA GLY A 35 3.58 2.46 1.21
C GLY A 35 2.07 2.73 1.11
N ARG A 36 1.69 3.84 0.48
CA ARG A 36 0.29 4.17 0.25
C ARG A 36 -0.11 3.63 -1.12
N LEU A 37 -1.24 2.93 -1.20
CA LEU A 37 -1.82 2.45 -2.44
C LEU A 37 -3.21 3.08 -2.65
N THR A 38 -3.54 3.43 -3.88
CA THR A 38 -4.88 3.83 -4.31
C THR A 38 -5.42 2.80 -5.29
N ILE A 39 -6.62 2.28 -5.02
CA ILE A 39 -7.25 1.28 -5.88
C ILE A 39 -8.66 1.72 -6.26
N GLY A 40 -8.94 1.78 -7.56
CA GLY A 40 -10.26 2.06 -8.11
C GLY A 40 -11.01 0.78 -8.40
N PHE A 41 -12.09 0.53 -7.66
CA PHE A 41 -13.01 -0.58 -7.88
C PHE A 41 -14.33 -0.11 -8.45
N TRP A 42 -15.01 -1.00 -9.14
CA TRP A 42 -16.42 -0.83 -9.43
C TRP A 42 -17.26 -0.80 -8.13
N ASP A 43 -18.15 0.16 -8.02
CA ASP A 43 -19.15 0.29 -6.95
C ASP A 43 -20.24 -0.78 -7.05
N HIS A 44 -20.18 -1.75 -6.13
CA HIS A 44 -20.99 -2.95 -6.20
C HIS A 44 -22.50 -2.66 -6.08
N TRP A 45 -23.32 -3.16 -7.02
CA TRP A 45 -24.77 -2.91 -7.04
C TRP A 45 -25.52 -3.54 -5.85
N VAL A 46 -24.95 -4.58 -5.24
CA VAL A 46 -25.42 -5.11 -3.94
C VAL A 46 -24.86 -4.25 -2.80
N PRO A 47 -25.71 -3.65 -1.94
CA PRO A 47 -25.30 -2.70 -0.92
C PRO A 47 -24.19 -3.18 0.04
N ALA A 48 -24.14 -4.47 0.35
CA ALA A 48 -23.16 -5.04 1.28
C ALA A 48 -21.79 -5.32 0.63
N GLY A 49 -21.70 -5.38 -0.70
CA GLY A 49 -20.51 -5.84 -1.43
C GLY A 49 -19.28 -4.98 -1.13
N ASN A 50 -19.43 -3.66 -1.20
CA ASN A 50 -18.32 -2.72 -0.95
C ASN A 50 -17.78 -2.81 0.47
N ALA A 51 -18.65 -3.05 1.45
CA ALA A 51 -18.23 -3.18 2.86
C ALA A 51 -17.37 -4.43 3.06
N VAL A 52 -17.75 -5.55 2.44
CA VAL A 52 -16.97 -6.78 2.47
C VAL A 52 -15.63 -6.59 1.76
N LEU A 53 -15.63 -6.00 0.55
CA LEU A 53 -14.39 -5.77 -0.20
C LEU A 53 -13.43 -4.87 0.58
N ARG A 54 -13.93 -3.76 1.13
CA ARG A 54 -13.13 -2.84 1.96
C ARG A 54 -12.53 -3.56 3.16
N LYS A 55 -13.30 -4.44 3.83
CA LYS A 55 -12.81 -5.21 4.98
C LYS A 55 -11.67 -6.16 4.58
N GLN A 56 -11.78 -6.84 3.45
CA GLN A 56 -10.72 -7.73 2.94
C GLN A 56 -9.45 -6.96 2.62
N ILE A 57 -9.58 -5.84 1.91
CA ILE A 57 -8.45 -4.96 1.57
C ILE A 57 -7.79 -4.42 2.83
N GLN A 58 -8.57 -3.93 3.80
CA GLN A 58 -8.02 -3.40 5.05
C GLN A 58 -7.29 -4.48 5.85
N THR A 59 -7.84 -5.69 5.90
CA THR A 59 -7.19 -6.82 6.60
C THR A 59 -5.82 -7.13 5.98
N TRP A 60 -5.73 -7.11 4.64
CA TRP A 60 -4.46 -7.27 3.94
C TRP A 60 -3.52 -6.07 4.16
N ALA A 61 -4.04 -4.85 4.11
CA ALA A 61 -3.29 -3.62 4.32
C ALA A 61 -2.65 -3.58 5.73
N ASP A 62 -3.43 -3.90 6.76
CA ASP A 62 -2.98 -3.96 8.15
C ASP A 62 -1.87 -5.01 8.34
N LYS A 63 -2.05 -6.20 7.75
CA LYS A 63 -1.05 -7.28 7.78
C LYS A 63 0.27 -6.86 7.15
N ASN A 64 0.21 -6.13 6.03
CA ASN A 64 1.39 -5.68 5.29
C ASN A 64 1.94 -4.33 5.75
N LYS A 65 1.26 -3.67 6.71
CA LYS A 65 1.56 -2.31 7.15
C LYS A 65 1.61 -1.39 5.93
N LEU A 66 0.49 -1.32 5.20
CA LEU A 66 0.27 -0.44 4.06
C LEU A 66 -0.98 0.41 4.35
N GLU A 67 -1.01 1.63 3.82
CA GLU A 67 -2.24 2.41 3.79
C GLU A 67 -2.88 2.19 2.42
N VAL A 68 -4.11 1.68 2.37
CA VAL A 68 -4.82 1.47 1.10
C VAL A 68 -6.09 2.32 1.07
N LYS A 69 -6.15 3.24 0.12
CA LYS A 69 -7.35 4.01 -0.19
C LYS A 69 -8.11 3.31 -1.31
N VAL A 70 -9.38 3.03 -1.06
CA VAL A 70 -10.28 2.44 -2.04
C VAL A 70 -11.26 3.49 -2.56
N ASP A 71 -11.28 3.69 -3.87
CA ASP A 71 -12.31 4.46 -4.57
C ASP A 71 -13.34 3.49 -5.17
N PHE A 72 -14.62 3.77 -4.96
CA PHE A 72 -15.73 2.98 -5.50
C PHE A 72 -16.43 3.79 -6.59
N ILE A 73 -16.19 3.39 -7.84
CA ILE A 73 -16.62 4.12 -9.03
C ILE A 73 -17.97 3.56 -9.49
N THR A 74 -18.99 4.41 -9.51
CA THR A 74 -20.35 4.02 -9.88
C THR A 74 -20.44 3.44 -11.28
N SER A 75 -21.22 2.37 -11.45
CA SER A 75 -21.53 1.83 -12.78
C SER A 75 -22.42 2.76 -13.61
N VAL A 76 -23.15 3.68 -12.97
CA VAL A 76 -24.14 4.53 -13.63
C VAL A 76 -23.44 5.49 -14.59
N GLY A 77 -23.78 5.37 -15.88
CA GLY A 77 -23.17 6.18 -16.93
C GLY A 77 -21.76 5.74 -17.31
N TYR A 78 -21.46 4.45 -17.14
CA TYR A 78 -20.22 3.81 -17.58
C TYR A 78 -18.95 4.46 -17.04
N LYS A 79 -18.92 4.91 -15.77
CA LYS A 79 -17.86 5.82 -15.28
C LYS A 79 -16.47 5.20 -15.20
N LEU A 80 -16.35 3.88 -15.17
CA LEU A 80 -15.02 3.24 -15.16
C LEU A 80 -14.24 3.54 -16.44
N THR A 81 -14.89 3.53 -17.61
CA THR A 81 -14.25 3.78 -18.91
C THR A 81 -13.69 5.20 -19.06
N PRO A 82 -14.45 6.29 -18.82
CA PRO A 82 -13.89 7.65 -18.86
C PRO A 82 -12.89 7.90 -17.73
N THR A 83 -12.99 7.24 -16.58
CA THR A 83 -11.94 7.30 -15.54
C THR A 83 -10.64 6.68 -16.06
N ALA A 84 -10.69 5.47 -16.63
CA ALA A 84 -9.52 4.83 -17.24
C ALA A 84 -8.88 5.71 -18.32
N ALA A 85 -9.70 6.27 -19.22
CA ALA A 85 -9.22 7.17 -20.26
C ALA A 85 -8.56 8.45 -19.69
N ALA A 86 -9.13 9.02 -18.63
CA ALA A 86 -8.59 10.20 -17.98
C ALA A 86 -7.26 9.92 -17.27
N GLU A 87 -7.15 8.78 -16.55
CA GLU A 87 -5.92 8.39 -15.86
C GLU A 87 -4.81 8.04 -16.84
N ALA A 88 -5.15 7.33 -17.92
CA ALA A 88 -4.28 7.04 -19.05
C ALA A 88 -3.72 8.34 -19.67
N GLN A 89 -4.60 9.30 -19.98
CA GLN A 89 -4.21 10.58 -20.56
C GLN A 89 -3.35 11.42 -19.59
N ALA A 90 -3.69 11.43 -18.30
CA ALA A 90 -2.97 12.19 -17.30
C ALA A 90 -1.64 11.54 -16.88
N ARG A 91 -1.44 10.25 -17.20
CA ARG A 91 -0.34 9.41 -16.69
C ARG A 91 -0.27 9.44 -15.16
N SER A 92 -1.42 9.55 -14.53
CA SER A 92 -1.57 9.62 -13.08
C SER A 92 -2.97 9.20 -12.70
N GLY A 93 -3.12 8.51 -11.57
CA GLY A 93 -4.41 7.98 -11.16
C GLY A 93 -4.31 7.00 -10.01
N HIS A 94 -5.09 5.93 -10.10
CA HIS A 94 -5.00 4.81 -9.19
C HIS A 94 -3.77 3.95 -9.50
N ASP A 95 -3.18 3.34 -8.47
CA ASP A 95 -2.11 2.34 -8.65
C ASP A 95 -2.65 1.04 -9.26
N ALA A 96 -3.93 0.75 -9.04
CA ALA A 96 -4.66 -0.32 -9.70
C ALA A 96 -6.10 0.11 -10.00
N LEU A 97 -6.58 -0.19 -11.20
CA LEU A 97 -7.93 0.15 -11.64
C LEU A 97 -8.62 -1.08 -12.22
N GLN A 98 -9.85 -1.34 -11.77
CA GLN A 98 -10.66 -2.43 -12.30
C GLN A 98 -11.27 -2.06 -13.66
N PHE A 99 -10.86 -2.75 -14.71
CA PHE A 99 -11.56 -2.71 -16.01
C PHE A 99 -12.78 -3.64 -16.00
N GLY A 100 -13.89 -3.15 -15.47
CA GLY A 100 -15.11 -3.94 -15.25
C GLY A 100 -16.21 -3.79 -16.31
N GLN A 101 -16.25 -2.67 -17.03
CA GLN A 101 -17.33 -2.37 -17.98
C GLN A 101 -16.92 -2.53 -19.45
N ASN A 102 -15.63 -2.35 -19.75
CA ASN A 102 -15.06 -2.69 -21.04
C ASN A 102 -13.79 -3.50 -20.83
N HIS A 103 -13.90 -4.83 -20.93
CA HIS A 103 -12.77 -5.73 -20.73
C HIS A 103 -11.65 -5.53 -21.76
N TYR A 104 -11.94 -4.87 -22.88
CA TYR A 104 -10.94 -4.59 -23.93
C TYR A 104 -10.04 -3.41 -23.59
N ASP A 105 -10.34 -2.61 -22.55
CA ASP A 105 -9.52 -1.48 -22.13
C ASP A 105 -8.10 -1.92 -21.73
N ILE A 106 -7.91 -3.18 -21.29
CA ILE A 106 -6.59 -3.77 -21.04
C ILE A 106 -5.69 -3.73 -22.29
N TYR A 107 -6.25 -3.94 -23.47
CA TYR A 107 -5.51 -3.89 -24.74
C TYR A 107 -5.30 -2.46 -25.20
N THR A 108 -6.32 -1.60 -25.01
CA THR A 108 -6.26 -0.18 -25.37
C THR A 108 -5.15 0.56 -24.63
N TYR A 109 -4.96 0.25 -23.34
CA TYR A 109 -3.99 0.92 -22.47
C TYR A 109 -2.77 0.05 -22.14
N ALA A 110 -2.53 -1.04 -22.89
CA ALA A 110 -1.49 -2.01 -22.57
C ALA A 110 -0.09 -1.41 -22.40
N ASP A 111 0.22 -0.35 -23.16
CA ASP A 111 1.51 0.37 -23.10
C ASP A 111 1.65 1.28 -21.87
N GLN A 112 0.59 1.45 -21.09
CA GLN A 112 0.52 2.29 -19.89
C GLN A 112 0.29 1.50 -18.61
N LEU A 113 0.15 0.17 -18.71
CA LEU A 113 -0.07 -0.73 -17.59
C LEU A 113 1.22 -1.47 -17.24
N GLU A 114 1.37 -1.78 -15.95
CA GLU A 114 2.47 -2.63 -15.49
C GLU A 114 2.21 -4.09 -15.91
N PRO A 115 3.13 -4.74 -16.64
CA PRO A 115 3.03 -6.16 -16.96
C PRO A 115 3.11 -7.00 -15.68
N VAL A 116 2.15 -7.90 -15.48
CA VAL A 116 2.06 -8.76 -14.28
C VAL A 116 2.42 -10.22 -14.56
N ASP A 117 3.05 -10.52 -15.70
CA ASP A 117 3.40 -11.88 -16.14
C ASP A 117 4.18 -12.67 -15.08
N VAL A 118 5.15 -12.01 -14.42
CA VAL A 118 5.96 -12.62 -13.35
C VAL A 118 5.10 -13.00 -12.15
N THR A 119 4.18 -12.12 -11.75
CA THR A 119 3.25 -12.35 -10.64
C THR A 119 2.30 -13.50 -10.96
N VAL A 120 1.70 -13.48 -12.15
CA VAL A 120 0.79 -14.51 -12.67
C VAL A 120 1.49 -15.87 -12.72
N LYS A 121 2.72 -15.91 -13.23
CA LYS A 121 3.55 -17.12 -13.27
C LYS A 121 3.83 -17.65 -11.87
N THR A 122 4.25 -16.78 -10.94
CA THR A 122 4.56 -17.18 -9.56
C THR A 122 3.35 -17.81 -8.88
N ILE A 123 2.17 -17.20 -9.02
CA ILE A 123 0.92 -17.73 -8.45
C ILE A 123 0.56 -19.07 -9.10
N THR A 124 0.73 -19.19 -10.42
CA THR A 124 0.40 -20.42 -11.16
C THR A 124 1.35 -21.56 -10.82
N ASP A 125 2.65 -21.28 -10.65
CA ASP A 125 3.64 -22.28 -10.23
C ASP A 125 3.35 -22.81 -8.82
N GLU A 126 2.86 -21.96 -7.92
CA GLU A 126 2.58 -22.32 -6.51
C GLU A 126 1.21 -23.00 -6.33
N TRP A 127 0.16 -22.52 -7.01
CA TRP A 127 -1.23 -22.90 -6.74
C TRP A 127 -1.93 -23.61 -7.91
N GLY A 128 -1.26 -23.76 -9.06
CA GLY A 128 -1.83 -24.31 -10.28
C GLY A 128 -2.50 -23.26 -11.18
N PRO A 129 -2.96 -23.67 -12.38
CA PRO A 129 -3.51 -22.75 -13.38
C PRO A 129 -4.85 -22.14 -12.95
N PHE A 130 -5.11 -20.91 -13.41
CA PHE A 130 -6.36 -20.18 -13.14
C PHE A 130 -7.61 -20.88 -13.69
N LEU A 131 -7.47 -21.54 -14.84
CA LEU A 131 -8.53 -22.33 -15.45
C LEU A 131 -8.21 -23.82 -15.23
N PRO A 132 -9.19 -24.62 -14.78
CA PRO A 132 -9.03 -26.06 -14.80
C PRO A 132 -8.77 -26.54 -16.23
N ALA A 133 -7.95 -27.57 -16.35
CA ALA A 133 -7.63 -28.22 -17.63
C ALA A 133 -8.84 -28.95 -18.23
#